data_AF-A0A4Y3JAY7-F1
#
_entry.id   AF-A0A4Y3JAY7-F1
#
_cell.length_a   1.000
_cell.length_b   1.000
_cell.length_c   1.000
_cell.angle_alpha   90.00
_cell.angle_beta   90.00
_cell.angle_gamma   90.00
#
_symmetry.space_group_name_H-M   'P 1'
#
loop_
_entity.id
_entity.type
_entity.pdbx_description
1 polymer ?
#
loop_
_entity_poly.entity_id
_entity_poly.type
_entity_poly.pdbx_seq_one_letter_code
_entity_poly.pdbx_strand_id
1 'polypeptide(L)'
;MTNTIQESSAHPIKYEVINKLPEKQLLTLQNTDAQNPIQLRVDPITDYTALTFTILTSIIVSGITAAVTILLIRMTNNKLAQSQANLQKQMLEHQAELKRNEVKAQNRQEWINKVRKLFVTYFNHSESFPMLLQRNFSVRHAYNRKVINYVEHNKMALEYQNYKSELRRLILEVDITLSATDTIDREISNLVHSFYEKFKSLTDLLEEELKSEYIHLDISITTKDIENKILSKEMNDINIEILNKIKILLKSEWEKVKRFD
;
A
#
# COMPACT_ATOMS: atom_id res chain seq x y z
N MET A 1 -22.16 90.68 -81.43
CA MET A 1 -22.55 89.66 -80.44
C MET A 1 -21.99 90.10 -79.11
N THR A 2 -22.85 90.62 -78.25
CA THR A 2 -22.51 91.36 -77.02
C THR A 2 -23.60 91.10 -76.00
N ASN A 3 -23.18 90.87 -74.74
CA ASN A 3 -23.81 91.16 -73.43
C ASN A 3 -25.34 91.39 -73.39
N THR A 4 -26.11 90.97 -72.38
CA THR A 4 -25.90 91.22 -70.94
C THR A 4 -27.03 90.52 -70.14
N ILE A 5 -26.69 89.95 -68.98
CA ILE A 5 -27.32 90.02 -67.63
C ILE A 5 -28.85 90.23 -67.51
N GLN A 6 -29.52 89.39 -66.72
CA GLN A 6 -30.42 89.88 -65.64
C GLN A 6 -30.72 88.87 -64.52
N GLU A 7 -30.48 89.37 -63.30
CA GLU A 7 -31.03 89.13 -61.96
C GLU A 7 -31.81 87.87 -61.53
N SER A 8 -31.61 87.59 -60.23
CA SER A 8 -32.56 87.05 -59.25
C SER A 8 -32.68 85.52 -59.15
N SER A 9 -32.16 84.96 -58.06
CA SER A 9 -32.88 83.99 -57.23
C SER A 9 -32.07 83.57 -55.99
N ALA A 10 -32.82 83.07 -55.01
CA ALA A 10 -32.47 82.80 -53.63
C ALA A 10 -31.33 81.79 -53.36
N HIS A 11 -30.58 82.10 -52.28
CA HIS A 11 -29.90 81.27 -51.26
C HIS A 11 -28.89 80.17 -51.68
N PRO A 12 -27.77 80.04 -50.92
CA PRO A 12 -27.79 79.07 -49.81
C PRO A 12 -27.04 79.50 -48.54
N ILE A 13 -27.50 78.92 -47.43
CA ILE A 13 -26.92 78.95 -46.08
C ILE A 13 -25.54 78.27 -46.10
N LYS A 14 -24.54 78.89 -45.46
CA LYS A 14 -23.27 78.27 -45.10
C LYS A 14 -22.99 78.53 -43.62
N TYR A 15 -22.87 77.45 -42.85
CA TYR A 15 -22.48 77.46 -41.45
C TYR A 15 -20.96 77.63 -41.35
N GLU A 16 -20.48 78.49 -40.46
CA GLU A 16 -19.11 78.40 -39.95
C GLU A 16 -19.06 78.78 -38.46
N VAL A 17 -18.36 77.93 -37.73
CA VAL A 17 -18.36 77.74 -36.28
C VAL A 17 -17.62 78.88 -35.59
N ILE A 18 -18.25 79.55 -34.61
CA ILE A 18 -17.50 80.35 -33.63
C ILE A 18 -17.51 79.59 -32.30
N ASN A 19 -16.38 78.96 -32.05
CA ASN A 19 -16.00 78.27 -30.83
C ASN A 19 -16.00 79.30 -29.68
N LYS A 20 -16.93 79.16 -28.72
CA LYS A 20 -16.93 79.96 -27.49
C LYS A 20 -15.83 79.43 -26.56
N LEU A 21 -14.60 79.93 -26.71
CA LEU A 21 -13.58 79.76 -25.68
C LEU A 21 -13.80 80.79 -24.54
N PRO A 22 -13.72 80.36 -23.27
CA PRO A 22 -14.07 81.18 -22.10
C PRO A 22 -12.97 82.19 -21.70
N GLU A 23 -13.40 83.29 -21.06
CA GLU A 23 -12.68 84.52 -20.65
C GLU A 23 -11.45 84.37 -19.72
N LYS A 24 -10.74 83.23 -19.68
CA LYS A 24 -9.53 83.06 -18.84
C LYS A 24 -8.24 82.74 -19.61
N GLN A 25 -8.14 83.21 -20.85
CA GLN A 25 -6.87 83.30 -21.57
C GLN A 25 -6.73 84.68 -22.21
N LEU A 26 -6.52 85.69 -21.38
CA LEU A 26 -5.91 86.94 -21.80
C LEU A 26 -4.56 87.05 -21.09
N LEU A 27 -3.69 86.09 -21.42
CA LEU A 27 -2.25 86.28 -21.36
C LEU A 27 -1.97 87.47 -22.27
N THR A 28 -1.70 88.62 -21.67
CA THR A 28 -1.21 89.81 -22.34
C THR A 28 0.14 89.49 -22.98
N LEU A 29 0.11 88.99 -24.21
CA LEU A 29 1.20 89.10 -25.16
C LEU A 29 1.33 90.56 -25.54
N GLN A 30 2.10 91.30 -24.75
CA GLN A 30 2.61 92.62 -25.10
C GLN A 30 4.11 92.62 -24.81
N ASN A 31 4.94 92.26 -25.79
CA ASN A 31 5.72 93.22 -26.57
C ASN A 31 6.62 92.46 -27.56
N THR A 32 6.53 92.86 -28.84
CA THR A 32 7.48 92.55 -29.90
C THR A 32 8.70 93.46 -29.74
N ASP A 33 9.81 92.91 -29.24
CA ASP A 33 11.13 93.51 -29.40
C ASP A 33 12.18 92.40 -29.58
N ALA A 34 12.95 92.46 -30.66
CA ALA A 34 13.80 91.36 -31.13
C ALA A 34 15.15 91.23 -30.39
N GLN A 35 15.40 92.05 -29.38
CA GLN A 35 16.67 92.06 -28.62
C GLN A 35 16.59 91.52 -27.19
N ASN A 36 15.41 91.18 -26.66
CA ASN A 36 15.28 90.55 -25.35
C ASN A 36 14.35 89.33 -25.45
N PRO A 37 14.84 88.09 -25.21
CA PRO A 37 13.99 86.92 -25.28
C PRO A 37 12.88 87.02 -24.23
N ILE A 38 11.68 86.56 -24.60
CA ILE A 38 10.48 86.45 -23.76
C ILE A 38 10.86 85.69 -22.49
N GLN A 39 11.09 86.43 -21.41
CA GLN A 39 11.27 85.82 -20.09
C GLN A 39 9.87 85.41 -19.63
N LEU A 40 9.59 84.10 -19.66
CA LEU A 40 8.54 83.54 -18.80
C LEU A 40 8.95 83.94 -17.38
N ARG A 41 8.29 84.97 -16.81
CA ARG A 41 8.37 85.24 -15.37
C ARG A 41 7.64 84.10 -14.67
N VAL A 42 8.33 82.98 -14.55
CA VAL A 42 8.01 82.00 -13.52
C VAL A 42 8.48 82.64 -12.23
N ASP A 43 7.56 82.94 -11.33
CA ASP A 43 7.93 83.42 -10.01
C ASP A 43 8.83 82.33 -9.39
N PRO A 44 10.12 82.62 -9.12
CA PRO A 44 11.07 81.59 -8.70
C PRO A 44 10.58 80.90 -7.43
N ILE A 45 9.88 81.62 -6.57
CA ILE A 45 9.25 81.11 -5.36
C ILE A 45 8.26 79.98 -5.70
N THR A 46 7.39 80.19 -6.69
CA THR A 46 6.37 79.21 -7.08
C THR A 46 7.01 77.96 -7.68
N ASP A 47 8.07 78.10 -8.47
CA ASP A 47 8.77 76.96 -9.10
C ASP A 47 9.60 76.16 -8.08
N TYR A 48 10.33 76.84 -7.18
CA TYR A 48 11.04 76.19 -6.08
C TYR A 48 10.07 75.50 -5.12
N THR A 49 8.88 76.06 -4.86
CA THR A 49 7.84 75.38 -4.06
C THR A 49 7.26 74.17 -4.76
N ALA A 50 6.99 74.23 -6.07
CA ALA A 50 6.52 73.10 -6.85
C ALA A 50 7.57 71.97 -6.86
N LEU A 51 8.83 72.31 -7.14
CA LEU A 51 9.95 71.36 -7.14
C LEU A 51 10.13 70.71 -5.76
N THR A 52 10.09 71.51 -4.69
CA THR A 52 10.19 71.01 -3.31
C THR A 52 9.03 70.07 -2.99
N PHE A 53 7.80 70.43 -3.38
CA PHE A 53 6.63 69.60 -3.15
C PHE A 53 6.71 68.28 -3.93
N THR A 54 7.17 68.30 -5.19
CA THR A 54 7.39 67.10 -6.01
C THR A 54 8.45 66.20 -5.40
N ILE A 55 9.60 66.75 -4.97
CA ILE A 55 10.66 65.97 -4.31
C ILE A 55 10.12 65.33 -3.02
N LEU A 56 9.40 66.10 -2.20
CA LEU A 56 8.84 65.61 -0.93
C LEU A 56 7.79 64.51 -1.16
N THR A 57 6.90 64.69 -2.14
CA THR A 57 5.93 63.65 -2.51
C THR A 57 6.61 62.42 -3.10
N SER A 58 7.64 62.56 -3.93
CA SER A 58 8.41 61.42 -4.45
C SER A 58 9.10 60.62 -3.34
N ILE A 59 9.64 61.28 -2.31
CA ILE A 59 10.24 60.63 -1.14
C ILE A 59 9.18 59.87 -0.34
N ILE A 60 8.03 60.50 -0.08
CA ILE A 60 6.92 59.86 0.65
C ILE A 60 6.38 58.65 -0.12
N VAL A 61 6.12 58.80 -1.42
CA VAL A 61 5.61 57.72 -2.27
C VAL A 61 6.63 56.57 -2.36
N SER A 62 7.93 56.87 -2.50
CA SER A 62 8.99 55.84 -2.45
C SER A 62 9.02 55.12 -1.10
N GLY A 63 8.92 55.85 0.01
CA GLY A 63 8.91 55.27 1.35
C GLY A 63 7.72 54.34 1.59
N ILE A 64 6.52 54.76 1.19
CA ILE A 64 5.30 53.94 1.26
C ILE A 64 5.45 52.70 0.36
N THR A 65 5.92 52.87 -0.87
CA THR A 65 6.11 51.76 -1.82
C THR A 65 7.09 50.74 -1.24
N ALA A 66 8.25 51.17 -0.74
CA ALA A 66 9.23 50.29 -0.12
C ALA A 66 8.67 49.54 1.10
N ALA A 67 7.92 50.22 1.97
CA ALA A 67 7.28 49.61 3.13
C ALA A 67 6.26 48.54 2.73
N VAL A 68 5.39 48.83 1.75
CA VAL A 68 4.40 47.88 1.22
C VAL A 68 5.08 46.69 0.56
N THR A 69 6.13 46.91 -0.24
CA THR A 69 6.90 45.84 -0.87
C THR A 69 7.55 44.92 0.17
N ILE A 70 8.19 45.47 1.20
CA ILE A 70 8.80 44.66 2.28
C ILE A 70 7.73 43.84 3.00
N LEU A 71 6.57 44.43 3.28
CA LEU A 71 5.48 43.76 3.98
C LEU A 71 4.88 42.62 3.14
N LEU A 72 4.64 42.87 1.84
CA LEU A 72 4.19 41.85 0.89
C LEU A 72 5.17 40.70 0.80
N ILE A 73 6.47 40.97 0.61
CA ILE A 73 7.52 39.94 0.51
C ILE A 73 7.56 39.09 1.79
N ARG A 74 7.49 39.71 2.97
CA ARG A 74 7.45 38.96 4.24
C ARG A 74 6.21 38.08 4.33
N MET A 75 5.04 38.59 3.94
CA MET A 75 3.80 37.82 3.94
C MET A 75 3.84 36.63 2.96
N THR A 76 4.34 36.83 1.73
CA THR A 76 4.45 35.74 0.75
C THR A 76 5.49 34.71 1.16
N ASN A 77 6.65 35.13 1.67
CA ASN A 77 7.68 34.20 2.13
C ASN A 77 7.21 33.36 3.33
N ASN A 78 6.50 33.97 4.28
CA ASN A 78 5.94 33.22 5.42
C ASN A 78 4.86 32.22 4.97
N LYS A 79 3.97 32.62 4.05
CA LYS A 79 2.97 31.71 3.48
C LYS A 79 3.62 30.57 2.69
N LEU A 80 4.67 30.86 1.93
CA LEU A 80 5.42 29.87 1.17
C LEU A 80 6.13 28.88 2.09
N ALA A 81 6.81 29.37 3.14
CA ALA A 81 7.47 28.53 4.13
C ALA A 81 6.49 27.61 4.85
N GLN A 82 5.32 28.12 5.24
CA GLN A 82 4.27 27.32 5.86
C GLN A 82 3.68 26.28 4.89
N SER A 83 3.47 26.65 3.62
CA SER A 83 3.00 25.72 2.59
C SER A 83 4.02 24.61 2.31
N GLN A 84 5.30 24.94 2.21
CA GLN A 84 6.39 23.98 2.04
C GLN A 84 6.52 23.04 3.24
N ALA A 85 6.42 23.56 4.47
CA ALA A 85 6.45 22.74 5.68
C ALA A 85 5.28 21.75 5.75
N ASN A 86 4.07 22.20 5.37
CA ASN A 86 2.89 21.34 5.31
C ASN A 86 3.03 20.25 4.25
N LEU A 87 3.51 20.60 3.04
CA LEU A 87 3.78 19.63 1.97
C LEU A 87 4.83 18.61 2.39
N GLN A 88 5.92 19.05 3.03
CA GLN A 88 6.97 18.16 3.51
C GLN A 88 6.44 17.21 4.58
N LYS A 89 5.61 17.69 5.51
CA LYS A 89 4.96 16.85 6.52
C LYS A 89 4.05 15.79 5.88
N GLN A 90 3.20 16.19 4.94
CA GLN A 90 2.33 15.26 4.21
C GLN A 90 3.14 14.21 3.42
N MET A 91 4.22 14.62 2.76
CA MET A 91 5.11 13.70 2.06
C MET A 91 5.78 12.71 3.02
N LEU A 92 6.21 13.16 4.21
CA LEU A 92 6.83 12.31 5.22
C LEU A 92 5.83 11.30 5.79
N GLU A 93 4.61 11.74 6.09
CA GLU A 93 3.52 10.87 6.57
C GLU A 93 3.17 9.81 5.52
N HIS A 94 3.04 10.22 4.26
CA HIS A 94 2.77 9.29 3.16
C HIS A 94 3.91 8.29 2.95
N GLN A 95 5.17 8.73 3.01
CA GLN A 95 6.32 7.81 2.93
C GLN A 95 6.37 6.84 4.11
N ALA A 96 6.02 7.29 5.33
CA ALA A 96 5.95 6.44 6.49
C ALA A 96 4.83 5.38 6.37
N GLU A 97 3.67 5.77 5.84
CA GLU A 97 2.57 4.85 5.55
C GLU A 97 2.96 3.81 4.49
N LEU A 98 3.55 4.23 3.38
CA LEU A 98 4.05 3.33 2.33
C LEU A 98 5.06 2.32 2.90
N LYS A 99 6.03 2.77 3.71
CA LYS A 99 7.01 1.88 4.35
C LYS A 99 6.36 0.90 5.32
N ARG A 100 5.36 1.33 6.11
CA ARG A 100 4.63 0.42 7.01
C ARG A 100 3.88 -0.65 6.24
N ASN A 101 3.22 -0.27 5.15
CA ASN A 101 2.49 -1.19 4.29
C ASN A 101 3.43 -2.18 3.60
N GLU A 102 4.60 -1.72 3.15
CA GLU A 102 5.65 -2.56 2.57
C GLU A 102 6.16 -3.61 3.58
N VAL A 103 6.54 -3.18 4.79
CA VAL A 103 7.02 -4.10 5.85
C VAL A 103 5.93 -5.11 6.22
N LYS A 104 4.67 -4.69 6.32
CA LYS A 104 3.55 -5.58 6.60
C LYS A 104 3.35 -6.62 5.49
N ALA A 105 3.42 -6.20 4.23
CA ALA A 105 3.33 -7.09 3.08
C ALA A 105 4.49 -8.10 3.03
N GLN A 106 5.73 -7.66 3.31
CA GLN A 106 6.91 -8.52 3.41
C GLN A 106 6.75 -9.57 4.51
N ASN A 107 6.40 -9.16 5.73
CA ASN A 107 6.17 -10.07 6.85
C ASN A 107 5.07 -11.11 6.53
N ARG A 108 3.98 -10.69 5.89
CA ARG A 108 2.91 -11.61 5.48
C ARG A 108 3.40 -12.58 4.40
N GLN A 109 4.21 -12.12 3.44
CA GLN A 109 4.79 -12.98 2.41
C GLN A 109 5.77 -14.01 2.98
N GLU A 110 6.59 -13.62 3.95
CA GLU A 110 7.48 -14.54 4.68
C GLU A 110 6.67 -15.60 5.44
N TRP A 111 5.61 -15.17 6.13
CA TRP A 111 4.69 -16.09 6.81
C TRP A 111 4.04 -17.07 5.82
N ILE A 112 3.53 -16.59 4.67
CA ILE A 112 2.97 -17.44 3.60
C ILE A 112 3.99 -18.48 3.14
N ASN A 113 5.25 -18.09 2.94
CA ASN A 113 6.31 -19.00 2.52
C ASN A 113 6.64 -20.04 3.59
N LYS A 114 6.64 -19.63 4.87
CA LYS A 114 6.80 -20.55 6.01
C LYS A 114 5.68 -21.59 6.03
N VAL A 115 4.42 -21.16 5.90
CA VAL A 115 3.24 -22.04 5.86
C VAL A 115 3.32 -23.02 4.69
N ARG A 116 3.70 -22.55 3.49
CA ARG A 116 3.91 -23.44 2.32
C ARG A 116 4.95 -24.51 2.60
N LYS A 117 6.11 -24.13 3.14
CA LYS A 117 7.20 -25.08 3.44
C LYS A 117 6.78 -26.09 4.52
N LEU A 118 6.10 -25.62 5.56
CA LEU A 118 5.57 -26.46 6.62
C LEU A 118 4.61 -27.52 6.05
N PHE A 119 3.65 -27.11 5.23
CA PHE A 119 2.67 -28.04 4.68
C PHE A 119 3.22 -28.95 3.58
N VAL A 120 4.20 -28.51 2.79
CA VAL A 120 4.94 -29.43 1.90
C VAL A 120 5.65 -30.52 2.71
N THR A 121 6.30 -30.13 3.81
CA THR A 121 6.98 -31.10 4.70
C THR A 121 5.97 -32.04 5.35
N TYR A 122 4.84 -31.50 5.81
CA TYR A 122 3.72 -32.28 6.36
C TYR A 122 3.19 -33.29 5.34
N PHE A 123 2.86 -32.87 4.12
CA PHE A 123 2.31 -33.77 3.09
C PHE A 123 3.31 -34.84 2.65
N ASN A 124 4.59 -34.50 2.51
CA ASN A 124 5.61 -35.50 2.21
C ASN A 124 5.72 -36.56 3.32
N HIS A 125 5.60 -36.15 4.59
CA HIS A 125 5.58 -37.08 5.70
C HIS A 125 4.29 -37.89 5.71
N SER A 126 3.13 -37.23 5.64
CA SER A 126 1.85 -37.89 5.75
C SER A 126 1.63 -38.86 4.58
N GLU A 127 1.99 -38.53 3.34
CA GLU A 127 1.85 -39.44 2.18
C GLU A 127 2.61 -40.77 2.35
N SER A 128 3.72 -40.78 3.11
CA SER A 128 4.50 -42.00 3.35
C SER A 128 3.89 -42.96 4.38
N PHE A 129 2.82 -42.55 5.10
CA PHE A 129 2.21 -43.36 6.16
C PHE A 129 1.78 -44.78 5.72
N PRO A 130 1.18 -45.01 4.53
CA PRO A 130 0.69 -46.34 4.16
C PRO A 130 1.85 -47.32 3.95
N MET A 131 2.94 -46.85 3.34
CA MET A 131 4.13 -47.67 3.10
C MET A 131 4.83 -48.01 4.43
N LEU A 132 4.92 -47.05 5.34
CA LEU A 132 5.48 -47.26 6.68
C LEU A 132 4.64 -48.26 7.49
N LEU A 133 3.31 -48.16 7.37
CA LEU A 133 2.40 -49.10 7.99
C LEU A 133 2.60 -50.53 7.48
N GLN A 134 2.59 -50.71 6.15
CA GLN A 134 2.80 -52.02 5.52
C GLN A 134 4.15 -52.64 5.91
N ARG A 135 5.21 -51.83 5.93
CA ARG A 135 6.54 -52.29 6.35
C ARG A 135 6.53 -52.70 7.82
N ASN A 136 5.85 -51.95 8.68
CA ASN A 136 5.72 -52.27 10.10
C ASN A 136 5.03 -53.64 10.29
N PHE A 137 3.90 -53.87 9.62
CA PHE A 137 3.25 -55.19 9.58
C PHE A 137 4.19 -56.30 9.12
N SER A 138 4.92 -56.08 8.03
CA SER A 138 5.81 -57.08 7.42
C SER A 138 6.97 -57.47 8.36
N VAL A 139 7.61 -56.47 8.97
CA VAL A 139 8.70 -56.66 9.95
C VAL A 139 8.19 -57.42 11.17
N ARG A 140 7.00 -57.06 11.69
CA ARG A 140 6.40 -57.75 12.85
C ARG A 140 6.06 -59.20 12.54
N HIS A 141 5.49 -59.48 11.36
CA HIS A 141 5.24 -60.86 10.93
C HIS A 141 6.54 -61.67 10.77
N ALA A 142 7.59 -61.07 10.22
CA ALA A 142 8.89 -61.72 10.10
C ALA A 142 9.49 -62.05 11.48
N TYR A 143 9.35 -61.16 12.47
CA TYR A 143 9.81 -61.39 13.84
C TYR A 143 9.04 -62.52 14.51
N ASN A 144 7.71 -62.52 14.41
CA ASN A 144 6.85 -63.56 15.00
C ASN A 144 7.10 -64.95 14.39
N ARG A 145 7.45 -65.00 13.09
CA ARG A 145 7.88 -66.23 12.41
C ARG A 145 9.33 -66.62 12.69
N LYS A 146 10.05 -65.88 13.54
CA LYS A 146 11.47 -66.06 13.87
C LYS A 146 12.40 -65.99 12.64
N VAL A 147 11.97 -65.25 11.61
CA VAL A 147 12.74 -65.02 10.37
C VAL A 147 13.80 -63.93 10.58
N ILE A 148 13.48 -62.92 11.38
CA ILE A 148 14.40 -61.86 11.79
C ILE A 148 14.66 -61.91 13.29
N ASN A 149 15.83 -61.42 13.71
CA ASN A 149 16.20 -61.39 15.12
C ASN A 149 15.65 -60.13 15.84
N TYR A 150 15.77 -60.10 17.16
CA TYR A 150 15.32 -58.98 17.99
C TYR A 150 16.00 -57.64 17.64
N VAL A 151 17.28 -57.67 17.25
CA VAL A 151 18.05 -56.46 16.90
C VAL A 151 17.50 -55.83 15.62
N GLU A 152 17.20 -56.64 14.61
CA GLU A 152 16.61 -56.20 13.34
C GLU A 152 15.18 -55.66 13.55
N HIS A 153 14.39 -56.33 14.37
CA HIS A 153 13.06 -55.87 14.76
C HIS A 153 13.12 -54.49 15.45
N ASN A 154 14.01 -54.32 16.44
CA ASN A 154 14.17 -53.04 17.15
C ASN A 154 14.65 -51.91 16.25
N LYS A 155 15.57 -52.19 15.31
CA LYS A 155 16.04 -51.18 14.34
C LYS A 155 14.89 -50.63 13.50
N MET A 156 14.00 -51.50 13.04
CA MET A 156 12.83 -51.10 12.25
C MET A 156 11.74 -50.44 13.10
N ALA A 157 11.58 -50.85 14.37
CA ALA A 157 10.70 -50.19 15.32
C ALA A 157 11.15 -48.75 15.65
N LEU A 158 12.46 -48.50 15.73
CA LEU A 158 13.02 -47.17 15.94
C LEU A 158 12.66 -46.20 14.82
N GLU A 159 12.69 -46.66 13.56
CA GLU A 159 12.31 -45.83 12.41
C GLU A 159 10.86 -45.35 12.52
N TYR A 160 9.98 -46.21 13.04
CA TYR A 160 8.58 -45.89 13.24
C TYR A 160 8.35 -44.91 14.40
N GLN A 161 9.10 -45.06 15.50
CA GLN A 161 9.07 -44.09 16.60
C GLN A 161 9.58 -42.72 16.16
N ASN A 162 10.62 -42.67 15.32
CA ASN A 162 11.11 -41.43 14.72
C ASN A 162 10.03 -40.77 13.86
N TYR A 163 9.32 -41.54 13.03
CA TYR A 163 8.22 -41.01 12.22
C TYR A 163 7.06 -40.47 13.07
N LYS A 164 6.65 -41.19 14.12
CA LYS A 164 5.62 -40.73 15.08
C LYS A 164 6.04 -39.44 15.77
N SER A 165 7.31 -39.35 16.19
CA SER A 165 7.87 -38.14 16.79
C SER A 165 7.90 -36.96 15.81
N GLU A 166 8.22 -37.22 14.55
CA GLU A 166 8.31 -36.20 13.51
C GLU A 166 6.92 -35.67 13.12
N LEU A 167 5.91 -36.54 13.00
CA LEU A 167 4.53 -36.12 12.87
C LEU A 167 4.08 -35.26 14.05
N ARG A 168 4.43 -35.67 15.29
CA ARG A 168 4.12 -34.89 16.48
C ARG A 168 4.77 -33.50 16.45
N ARG A 169 6.03 -33.41 16.03
CA ARG A 169 6.73 -32.13 15.83
C ARG A 169 5.99 -31.25 14.82
N LEU A 170 5.58 -31.82 13.69
CA LEU A 170 4.87 -31.08 12.63
C LEU A 170 3.51 -30.54 13.10
N ILE A 171 2.74 -31.30 13.89
CA ILE A 171 1.48 -30.82 14.48
C ILE A 171 1.73 -29.61 15.36
N LEU A 172 2.73 -29.69 16.26
CA LEU A 172 3.08 -28.58 17.14
C LEU A 172 3.51 -27.35 16.34
N GLU A 173 4.27 -27.54 15.26
CA GLU A 173 4.67 -26.44 14.39
C GLU A 173 3.48 -25.81 13.66
N VAL A 174 2.48 -26.59 13.27
CA VAL A 174 1.21 -26.09 12.71
C VAL A 174 0.46 -25.28 13.77
N ASP A 175 0.28 -25.81 14.97
CA ASP A 175 -0.43 -25.14 16.07
C ASP A 175 0.23 -23.82 16.48
N ILE A 176 1.57 -23.75 16.43
CA ILE A 176 2.33 -22.52 16.74
C ILE A 176 2.29 -21.52 15.59
N THR A 177 2.21 -21.98 14.34
CA THR A 177 2.30 -21.12 13.15
C THR A 177 0.95 -20.53 12.75
N LEU A 178 -0.13 -21.29 12.94
CA LEU A 178 -1.50 -20.88 12.64
C LEU A 178 -2.15 -20.22 13.86
N SER A 179 -3.01 -19.23 13.63
CA SER A 179 -3.65 -18.51 14.73
C SER A 179 -4.87 -19.27 15.26
N ALA A 180 -4.94 -19.49 16.57
CA ALA A 180 -6.10 -20.09 17.22
C ALA A 180 -7.40 -19.25 17.09
N THR A 181 -7.28 -17.97 16.69
CA THR A 181 -8.43 -17.06 16.57
C THR A 181 -9.13 -17.16 15.22
N ASP A 182 -8.44 -17.56 14.15
CA ASP A 182 -9.05 -17.70 12.84
C ASP A 182 -9.72 -19.07 12.72
N THR A 183 -10.95 -19.09 12.22
CA THR A 183 -11.74 -20.30 12.02
C THR A 183 -11.06 -21.30 11.09
N ILE A 184 -10.45 -20.83 9.98
CA ILE A 184 -9.82 -21.71 9.00
C ILE A 184 -8.54 -22.33 9.58
N ASP A 185 -7.75 -21.52 10.27
CA ASP A 185 -6.52 -21.94 10.95
C ASP A 185 -6.80 -23.01 12.01
N ARG A 186 -7.85 -22.80 12.82
CA ARG A 186 -8.28 -23.77 13.82
C ARG A 186 -8.78 -25.07 13.20
N GLU A 187 -9.53 -25.00 12.10
CA GLU A 187 -9.99 -26.18 11.38
C GLU A 187 -8.82 -26.99 10.82
N ILE A 188 -7.81 -26.33 10.23
CA ILE A 188 -6.60 -26.99 9.75
C ILE A 188 -5.87 -27.68 10.89
N SER A 189 -5.69 -26.99 12.02
CA SER A 189 -5.00 -27.51 13.21
C SER A 189 -5.72 -28.75 13.76
N ASN A 190 -7.06 -28.69 13.87
CA ASN A 190 -7.88 -29.83 14.30
C ASN A 190 -7.78 -31.03 13.35
N LEU A 191 -7.75 -30.80 12.03
CA LEU A 191 -7.60 -31.87 11.05
C LEU A 191 -6.23 -32.54 11.13
N VAL A 192 -5.16 -31.76 11.27
CA VAL A 192 -3.79 -32.25 11.46
C VAL A 192 -3.67 -33.07 12.74
N HIS A 193 -4.30 -32.62 13.83
CA HIS A 193 -4.39 -33.38 15.08
C HIS A 193 -5.18 -34.68 14.92
N SER A 194 -6.31 -34.65 14.22
CA SER A 194 -7.13 -35.82 13.91
C SER A 194 -6.36 -36.87 13.10
N PHE A 195 -5.58 -36.44 12.10
CA PHE A 195 -4.69 -37.32 11.34
C PHE A 195 -3.72 -38.06 12.26
N TYR A 196 -3.10 -37.34 13.19
CA TYR A 196 -2.15 -37.93 14.14
C TYR A 196 -2.81 -38.88 15.14
N GLU A 197 -3.96 -38.54 15.71
CA GLU A 197 -4.64 -39.44 16.65
C GLU A 197 -5.11 -40.71 15.95
N LYS A 198 -5.52 -40.64 14.68
CA LYS A 198 -5.80 -41.83 13.87
C LYS A 198 -4.55 -42.66 13.60
N PHE A 199 -3.44 -42.02 13.21
CA PHE A 199 -2.16 -42.70 13.03
C PHE A 199 -1.75 -43.40 14.34
N LYS A 200 -1.79 -42.69 15.46
CA LYS A 200 -1.46 -43.21 16.79
C LYS A 200 -2.35 -44.38 17.20
N SER A 201 -3.67 -44.28 17.02
CA SER A 201 -4.61 -45.37 17.33
C SER A 201 -4.26 -46.64 16.56
N LEU A 202 -3.92 -46.48 15.28
CA LEU A 202 -3.49 -47.57 14.42
C LEU A 202 -2.10 -48.12 14.82
N THR A 203 -1.21 -47.28 15.34
CA THR A 203 0.06 -47.71 15.95
C THR A 203 -0.13 -48.53 17.22
N ASP A 204 -1.10 -48.13 18.05
CA ASP A 204 -1.34 -48.72 19.36
C ASP A 204 -2.05 -50.08 19.20
N LEU A 205 -3.04 -50.18 18.30
CA LEU A 205 -3.68 -51.45 17.90
C LEU A 205 -2.66 -52.50 17.46
N LEU A 206 -1.68 -52.07 16.65
CA LEU A 206 -0.59 -52.92 16.19
C LEU A 206 0.28 -53.43 17.35
N GLU A 207 0.56 -52.60 18.35
CA GLU A 207 1.38 -52.96 19.52
C GLU A 207 0.65 -53.92 20.46
N GLU A 208 -0.65 -53.77 20.64
CA GLU A 208 -1.46 -54.69 21.47
C GLU A 208 -1.51 -56.10 20.88
N GLU A 209 -1.61 -56.24 19.55
CA GLU A 209 -1.55 -57.54 18.87
C GLU A 209 -0.28 -58.35 19.15
N LEU A 210 0.84 -57.65 19.37
CA LEU A 210 2.13 -58.25 19.61
C LEU A 210 2.28 -58.80 21.04
N LYS A 211 1.60 -58.17 22.00
CA LYS A 211 1.58 -58.59 23.42
C LYS A 211 0.62 -59.75 23.67
N SER A 212 -0.37 -59.93 22.78
CA SER A 212 -1.28 -61.07 22.81
C SER A 212 -0.53 -62.34 22.39
N GLU A 213 -0.12 -63.14 23.38
CA GLU A 213 0.61 -64.42 23.24
C GLU A 213 -0.15 -65.48 22.40
N TYR A 214 -1.40 -65.21 22.03
CA TYR A 214 -2.27 -66.08 21.23
C TYR A 214 -2.70 -65.37 19.95
N ILE A 215 -2.25 -65.87 18.80
CA ILE A 215 -2.89 -65.55 17.51
C ILE A 215 -3.45 -66.86 16.94
N HIS A 216 -4.75 -67.06 17.13
CA HIS A 216 -5.56 -67.84 16.18
C HIS A 216 -5.48 -67.12 14.82
N LEU A 217 -4.72 -67.73 13.91
CA LEU A 217 -4.19 -67.09 12.71
C LEU A 217 -5.21 -66.81 11.59
N ASP A 218 -6.47 -67.28 11.66
CA ASP A 218 -7.33 -67.29 10.46
C ASP A 218 -8.55 -66.36 10.47
N ILE A 219 -9.02 -65.86 11.62
CA ILE A 219 -10.24 -65.01 11.69
C ILE A 219 -9.93 -63.55 12.01
N SER A 220 -8.82 -63.27 12.73
CA SER A 220 -8.46 -61.90 13.10
C SER A 220 -7.88 -61.09 11.94
N ILE A 221 -7.28 -61.74 10.94
CA ILE A 221 -6.59 -61.08 9.82
C ILE A 221 -7.58 -60.29 8.96
N THR A 222 -8.78 -60.82 8.69
CA THR A 222 -9.71 -60.23 7.73
C THR A 222 -10.43 -58.99 8.28
N THR A 223 -10.90 -59.02 9.53
CA THR A 223 -11.60 -57.89 10.16
C THR A 223 -10.65 -56.70 10.40
N LYS A 224 -9.41 -56.99 10.80
CA LYS A 224 -8.39 -55.97 11.08
C LYS A 224 -7.79 -55.39 9.81
N ASP A 225 -7.63 -56.18 8.74
CA ASP A 225 -7.22 -55.66 7.42
C ASP A 225 -8.31 -54.72 6.82
N ILE A 226 -9.59 -54.97 7.11
CA ILE A 226 -10.68 -54.05 6.76
C ILE A 226 -10.61 -52.76 7.59
N GLU A 227 -10.43 -52.84 8.91
CA GLU A 227 -10.29 -51.65 9.78
C GLU A 227 -9.08 -50.79 9.41
N ASN A 228 -7.94 -51.40 9.10
CA ASN A 228 -6.74 -50.69 8.64
C ASN A 228 -6.96 -49.99 7.30
N LYS A 229 -7.69 -50.62 6.36
CA LYS A 229 -8.05 -49.99 5.08
C LYS A 229 -9.02 -48.83 5.26
N ILE A 230 -9.99 -48.94 6.18
CA ILE A 230 -10.92 -47.86 6.52
C ILE A 230 -10.15 -46.68 7.12
N LEU A 231 -9.32 -46.91 8.14
CA LEU A 231 -8.51 -45.87 8.78
C LEU A 231 -7.53 -45.21 7.81
N SER A 232 -6.88 -46.00 6.94
CA SER A 232 -6.00 -45.48 5.90
C SER A 232 -6.76 -44.59 4.90
N LYS A 233 -7.99 -44.96 4.55
CA LYS A 233 -8.83 -44.11 3.68
C LYS A 233 -9.21 -42.81 4.38
N GLU A 234 -9.67 -42.88 5.62
CA GLU A 234 -10.02 -41.69 6.41
C GLU A 234 -8.85 -40.73 6.58
N MET A 235 -7.63 -41.25 6.81
CA MET A 235 -6.42 -40.44 6.89
C MET A 235 -6.09 -39.74 5.57
N ASN A 236 -6.31 -40.41 4.44
CA ASN A 236 -6.15 -39.80 3.12
C ASN A 236 -7.22 -38.72 2.85
N ASP A 237 -8.46 -38.97 3.23
CA ASP A 237 -9.56 -38.00 3.12
C ASP A 237 -9.27 -36.74 3.97
N ILE A 238 -8.73 -36.92 5.19
CA ILE A 238 -8.25 -35.83 6.04
C ILE A 238 -7.14 -35.03 5.33
N ASN A 239 -6.14 -35.69 4.74
CA ASN A 239 -5.07 -34.99 4.01
C ASN A 239 -5.61 -34.16 2.84
N ILE A 240 -6.59 -34.67 2.10
CA ILE A 240 -7.26 -33.94 1.01
C ILE A 240 -7.98 -32.71 1.57
N GLU A 241 -8.69 -32.85 2.68
CA GLU A 241 -9.38 -31.74 3.32
C GLU A 241 -8.41 -30.66 3.81
N ILE A 242 -7.32 -31.06 4.47
CA ILE A 242 -6.24 -30.17 4.90
C ILE A 242 -5.70 -29.39 3.69
N LEU A 243 -5.40 -30.07 2.58
CA LEU A 243 -4.89 -29.45 1.36
C LEU A 243 -5.84 -28.38 0.81
N ASN A 244 -7.14 -28.67 0.79
CA ASN A 244 -8.15 -27.74 0.31
C ASN A 244 -8.23 -26.50 1.20
N LYS A 245 -8.24 -26.67 2.53
CA LYS A 245 -8.27 -25.54 3.47
C LYS A 245 -7.01 -24.69 3.41
N ILE A 246 -5.82 -25.29 3.27
CA ILE A 246 -4.57 -24.54 3.10
C ILE A 246 -4.58 -23.74 1.80
N LYS A 247 -5.09 -24.30 0.70
CA LYS A 247 -5.22 -23.54 -0.57
C LYS A 247 -6.11 -22.30 -0.38
N ILE A 248 -7.20 -22.44 0.36
CA ILE A 248 -8.10 -21.31 0.68
C ILE A 248 -7.38 -20.28 1.55
N LEU A 249 -6.72 -20.71 2.63
CA LEU A 249 -5.95 -19.86 3.53
C LEU A 249 -4.88 -19.07 2.76
N LEU A 250 -4.01 -19.78 2.03
CA LEU A 250 -2.90 -19.16 1.29
C LEU A 250 -3.41 -18.20 0.20
N LYS A 251 -4.54 -18.51 -0.45
CA LYS A 251 -5.14 -17.60 -1.43
C LYS A 251 -5.67 -16.34 -0.76
N SER A 252 -6.39 -16.46 0.35
CA SER A 252 -6.91 -15.33 1.13
C SER A 252 -5.78 -14.41 1.59
N GLU A 253 -4.72 -14.99 2.15
CA GLU A 253 -3.55 -14.28 2.65
C GLU A 253 -2.75 -13.62 1.52
N TRP A 254 -2.65 -14.26 0.36
CA TRP A 254 -2.03 -13.67 -0.82
C TRP A 254 -2.81 -12.47 -1.37
N GLU A 255 -4.14 -12.51 -1.38
CA GLU A 255 -4.95 -11.35 -1.79
C GLU A 255 -4.78 -10.18 -0.81
N LYS A 256 -4.61 -10.44 0.49
CA LYS A 256 -4.29 -9.38 1.47
C LYS A 256 -2.93 -8.73 1.19
N VAL A 257 -1.91 -9.51 0.80
CA VAL A 257 -0.60 -8.96 0.37
C VAL A 257 -0.78 -8.00 -0.80
N LYS A 258 -1.55 -8.38 -1.84
CA LYS A 258 -1.77 -7.54 -3.02
C LYS A 258 -2.48 -6.22 -2.71
N ARG A 259 -3.39 -6.25 -1.73
CA ARG A 259 -4.17 -5.08 -1.31
C ARG A 259 -3.47 -4.21 -0.28
N PHE A 260 -2.31 -4.64 0.23
CA PHE A 260 -1.62 -4.01 1.36
C PHE A 260 -2.48 -3.97 2.65
N ASP A 261 -3.35 -4.97 2.82
CA ASP A 261 -4.31 -5.12 3.94
C ASP A 261 -3.72 -5.78 5.20
#